data_AF-A0A0W0RII2-F1
#
_entry.id   AF-A0A0W0RII2-F1
#
_cell.length_a   1.000
_cell.length_b   1.000
_cell.length_c   1.000
_cell.angle_alpha   90.00
_cell.angle_beta   90.00
_cell.angle_gamma   90.00
#
_symmetry.space_group_name_H-M   'P 1'
#
loop_
_entity.id
_entity.type
_entity.pdbx_description
1 polymer ?
#
loop_
_entity_poly.entity_id
_entity_poly.type
_entity_poly.pdbx_seq_one_letter_code
_entity_poly.pdbx_strand_id
1 'polypeptide(L)'
;MLGFFNKENKWRATMQVTNGLFLAMTAYKMFSDPETVWENGFEIAMLALNIVTFSRNDNALTSIGNAALNFTGLGTAYAGATLGCSANSLTENIGNALLHLTNAVTSICYKYEANQDTSQESPVKTM
;
A
#
# COMPACT_ATOMS: atom_id res chain seq x y z
N MET A 1 9.14 21.15 -1.38
CA MET A 1 9.32 19.68 -1.48
C MET A 1 8.06 18.88 -1.08
N LEU A 2 6.85 19.39 -1.28
CA LEU A 2 5.61 18.78 -0.75
C LEU A 2 4.57 18.54 -1.86
N GLY A 3 4.94 17.84 -2.93
CA GLY A 3 4.03 17.50 -4.05
C GLY A 3 3.66 16.03 -4.14
N PHE A 4 4.43 15.15 -3.51
CA PHE A 4 4.34 13.69 -3.61
C PHE A 4 3.31 13.07 -2.66
N PHE A 5 3.17 13.66 -1.47
CA PHE A 5 2.19 13.21 -0.48
C PHE A 5 0.77 13.60 -0.88
N ASN A 6 -0.18 12.71 -0.60
CA ASN A 6 -1.58 12.96 -0.86
C ASN A 6 -2.09 14.13 -0.02
N LYS A 7 -2.39 15.27 -0.64
CA LYS A 7 -2.87 16.47 0.07
C LYS A 7 -4.37 16.43 0.35
N GLU A 8 -5.11 15.62 -0.38
CA GLU A 8 -6.57 15.55 -0.33
C GLU A 8 -7.03 14.55 0.73
N ASN A 9 -6.28 13.46 0.88
CA ASN A 9 -6.60 12.40 1.82
C ASN A 9 -5.45 12.19 2.83
N LYS A 10 -5.66 12.70 4.05
CA LYS A 10 -4.72 12.57 5.17
C LYS A 10 -4.44 11.11 5.54
N TRP A 11 -5.43 10.22 5.43
CA TRP A 11 -5.23 8.79 5.70
C TRP A 11 -4.27 8.17 4.70
N ARG A 12 -4.46 8.44 3.41
CA ARG A 12 -3.55 7.97 2.35
C ARG A 12 -2.15 8.56 2.52
N ALA A 13 -2.02 9.83 2.90
CA ALA A 13 -0.72 10.42 3.22
C ALA A 13 -0.03 9.73 4.40
N THR A 14 -0.76 9.44 5.49
CA THR A 14 -0.24 8.66 6.61
C THR A 14 0.23 7.29 6.14
N MET A 15 -0.56 6.59 5.33
CA MET A 15 -0.18 5.29 4.78
C MET A 15 1.06 5.37 3.87
N GLN A 16 1.26 6.45 3.11
CA GLN A 16 2.51 6.65 2.37
C GLN A 16 3.71 6.77 3.30
N VAL A 17 3.60 7.52 4.40
CA VAL A 17 4.67 7.64 5.39
C VAL A 17 4.93 6.30 6.07
N THR A 18 3.88 5.57 6.47
CA THR A 18 4.00 4.25 7.08
C THR A 18 4.69 3.26 6.15
N ASN A 19 4.22 3.12 4.91
CA ASN A 19 4.86 2.22 3.95
C ASN A 19 6.30 2.66 3.63
N GLY A 20 6.59 3.97 3.59
CA GLY A 20 7.95 4.49 3.43
C GLY A 20 8.88 4.15 4.60
N LEU A 21 8.37 4.21 5.83
CA LEU A 21 9.12 3.81 7.02
C LEU A 21 9.46 2.31 6.99
N PHE A 22 8.46 1.47 6.72
CA PHE A 22 8.66 0.03 6.59
C PHE A 22 9.58 -0.32 5.42
N LEU A 23 9.49 0.41 4.30
CA LEU A 23 10.40 0.23 3.17
C LEU A 23 11.85 0.47 3.58
N ALA A 24 12.11 1.54 4.33
CA ALA A 24 13.45 1.84 4.84
C ALA A 24 13.94 0.78 5.83
N MET A 25 13.08 0.27 6.72
CA MET A 25 13.42 -0.80 7.66
C MET A 25 13.74 -2.12 6.94
N THR A 26 12.90 -2.53 5.99
CA THR A 26 13.10 -3.75 5.20
C THR A 26 14.35 -3.63 4.32
N ALA A 27 14.58 -2.46 3.70
CA ALA A 27 15.81 -2.21 2.94
C ALA A 27 17.06 -2.24 3.83
N TYR A 28 16.99 -1.68 5.04
CA TYR A 28 18.08 -1.77 6.02
C TYR A 28 18.34 -3.23 6.40
N LYS A 29 17.29 -4.02 6.66
CA LYS A 29 17.40 -5.45 6.97
C LYS A 29 18.10 -6.22 5.86
N MET A 30 17.71 -5.99 4.60
CA MET A 30 18.34 -6.59 3.43
C MET A 30 19.82 -6.21 3.27
N PHE A 31 20.19 -4.98 3.65
CA PHE A 31 21.58 -4.54 3.62
C PHE A 31 22.41 -5.14 4.76
N SER A 32 21.83 -5.24 5.96
CA SER A 32 22.50 -5.80 7.14
C SER A 32 22.57 -7.32 7.14
N ASP A 33 21.62 -7.99 6.48
CA ASP A 33 21.53 -9.44 6.37
C ASP A 33 21.16 -9.85 4.93
N PRO A 34 22.16 -9.96 4.05
CA PRO A 34 21.96 -10.22 2.62
C PRO A 34 21.38 -11.61 2.33
N GLU A 35 21.42 -12.56 3.27
CA GLU A 35 20.83 -13.89 3.08
C GLU A 35 19.29 -13.83 3.01
N THR A 36 18.70 -12.78 3.57
CA THR A 36 17.24 -12.55 3.60
C THR A 36 16.71 -11.74 2.40
N VAL A 37 17.58 -11.37 1.46
CA VAL A 37 17.24 -10.52 0.30
C VAL A 37 16.17 -11.13 -0.58
N TRP A 38 16.26 -12.44 -0.83
CA TRP A 38 15.31 -13.12 -1.72
C TRP A 38 13.89 -13.14 -1.12
N GLU A 39 13.79 -13.23 0.21
CA GLU A 39 12.53 -13.30 0.93
C GLU A 39 11.86 -11.92 1.06
N ASN A 40 12.65 -10.87 1.22
CA ASN A 40 12.17 -9.49 1.40
C ASN A 40 11.99 -8.71 0.09
N GLY A 41 12.42 -9.25 -1.05
CA GLY A 41 12.32 -8.58 -2.35
C GLY A 41 10.87 -8.26 -2.76
N PHE A 42 9.94 -9.20 -2.51
CA PHE A 42 8.51 -8.98 -2.74
C PHE A 42 7.96 -7.89 -1.81
N GLU A 43 8.36 -7.89 -0.54
CA GLU A 43 7.94 -6.90 0.46
C GLU A 43 8.36 -5.48 0.04
N ILE A 44 9.61 -5.28 -0.38
CA ILE A 44 10.09 -3.99 -0.89
C ILE A 44 9.26 -3.51 -2.08
N ALA A 45 8.99 -4.39 -3.05
CA ALA A 45 8.19 -4.03 -4.22
C ALA A 45 6.76 -3.61 -3.82
N MET A 46 6.16 -4.32 -2.87
CA MET A 46 4.84 -4.00 -2.34
C MET A 46 4.81 -2.68 -1.59
N LEU A 47 5.77 -2.44 -0.70
CA LEU A 47 5.87 -1.18 0.05
C LEU A 47 6.06 0.01 -0.90
N ALA A 48 6.91 -0.12 -1.92
CA ALA A 48 7.08 0.90 -2.95
C ALA A 48 5.79 1.13 -3.77
N LEU A 49 5.13 0.05 -4.20
CA LEU A 49 3.86 0.13 -4.92
C LEU A 49 2.77 0.82 -4.09
N ASN A 50 2.68 0.52 -2.79
CA ASN A 50 1.73 1.14 -1.88
C ASN A 50 1.99 2.65 -1.73
N ILE A 51 3.25 3.08 -1.62
CA ILE A 51 3.62 4.50 -1.56
C ILE A 51 3.14 5.25 -2.82
N VAL A 52 3.37 4.66 -4.00
CA VAL A 52 2.96 5.23 -5.28
C VAL A 52 1.45 5.21 -5.43
N THR A 53 0.79 4.09 -5.11
CA THR A 53 -0.67 3.93 -5.21
C THR A 53 -1.41 4.88 -4.27
N PHE A 54 -0.84 5.21 -3.11
CA PHE A 54 -1.45 6.17 -2.20
C PHE A 54 -1.11 7.63 -2.54
N SER A 55 -0.27 7.87 -3.54
CA SER A 55 -0.07 9.20 -4.13
C SER A 55 -1.26 9.58 -5.01
N ARG A 56 -1.40 10.88 -5.31
CA ARG A 56 -2.55 11.51 -6.00
C ARG A 56 -2.86 10.97 -7.42
N ASN A 57 -2.14 9.96 -7.90
CA ASN A 57 -2.15 9.52 -9.30
C ASN A 57 -2.54 8.03 -9.45
N ASP A 58 -3.57 7.60 -8.74
CA ASP A 58 -4.10 6.25 -8.77
C ASP A 58 -5.41 6.19 -9.55
N ASN A 59 -5.42 5.39 -10.62
CA ASN A 59 -6.65 5.05 -11.32
C ASN A 59 -7.29 3.79 -10.71
N ALA A 60 -8.52 3.49 -11.13
CA ALA A 60 -9.28 2.39 -10.58
C ALA A 60 -8.61 1.01 -10.72
N LEU A 61 -7.84 0.82 -11.79
CA LEU A 61 -7.12 -0.41 -12.09
C LEU A 61 -5.90 -0.57 -11.17
N THR A 62 -5.13 0.50 -10.96
CA THR A 62 -4.00 0.53 -10.03
C THR A 62 -4.46 0.22 -8.60
N SER A 63 -5.59 0.76 -8.16
CA SER A 63 -6.10 0.49 -6.81
C SER A 63 -6.55 -0.96 -6.62
N ILE A 64 -7.23 -1.54 -7.61
CA ILE A 64 -7.65 -2.96 -7.56
C ILE A 64 -6.42 -3.88 -7.62
N GLY A 65 -5.48 -3.60 -8.52
CA GLY A 65 -4.23 -4.35 -8.62
C GLY A 65 -3.41 -4.28 -7.33
N ASN A 66 -3.29 -3.10 -6.72
CA ASN A 66 -2.61 -2.95 -5.44
C ASN A 66 -3.31 -3.72 -4.32
N ALA A 67 -4.64 -3.69 -4.25
CA ALA A 67 -5.38 -4.49 -3.28
C ALA A 67 -5.14 -6.00 -3.46
N ALA A 68 -5.21 -6.51 -4.69
CA ALA A 68 -4.96 -7.91 -4.98
C ALA A 68 -3.54 -8.34 -4.57
N LEU A 69 -2.54 -7.52 -4.89
CA LEU A 69 -1.15 -7.79 -4.53
C LEU A 69 -0.91 -7.73 -3.01
N ASN A 70 -1.59 -6.84 -2.29
CA ASN A 70 -1.53 -6.84 -0.82
C ASN A 70 -2.21 -8.07 -0.22
N PHE A 71 -3.29 -8.60 -0.81
CA PHE A 71 -3.84 -9.90 -0.38
C PHE A 71 -2.86 -11.06 -0.63
N THR A 72 -2.08 -11.01 -1.72
CA THR A 72 -0.97 -11.96 -1.91
C THR A 72 0.07 -11.82 -0.81
N GLY A 73 0.49 -10.60 -0.46
CA GLY A 73 1.43 -10.35 0.65
C GLY A 73 0.91 -10.78 2.03
N LEU A 74 -0.39 -10.62 2.26
CA LEU A 74 -1.05 -11.17 3.46
C LEU A 74 -0.92 -12.71 3.49
N GLY A 75 -1.13 -13.37 2.35
CA GLY A 75 -0.97 -14.81 2.22
C GLY A 75 0.47 -15.29 2.46
N THR A 76 1.46 -14.56 1.95
CA THR A 76 2.88 -14.89 2.18
C THR A 76 3.27 -14.71 3.64
N ALA A 77 2.82 -13.63 4.29
CA ALA A 77 3.05 -13.39 5.71
C ALA A 77 2.38 -14.47 6.59
N TYR A 78 1.14 -14.87 6.25
CA TYR A 78 0.45 -15.97 6.93
C TYR A 78 1.19 -17.30 6.77
N ALA A 79 1.64 -17.63 5.56
CA ALA A 79 2.44 -18.82 5.29
C ALA A 79 3.77 -18.81 6.07
N GLY A 80 4.46 -17.66 6.12
CA GLY A 80 5.66 -17.49 6.92
C GLY A 80 5.43 -17.73 8.41
N ALA A 81 4.35 -17.18 8.96
CA ALA A 81 3.98 -17.32 10.37
C ALA A 81 3.57 -18.76 10.77
N THR A 82 2.90 -19.49 9.87
CA THR A 82 2.27 -20.78 10.20
C THR A 82 3.03 -22.00 9.70
N LEU A 83 3.77 -21.86 8.59
CA LEU A 83 4.50 -22.97 7.96
C LEU A 83 6.00 -22.92 8.24
N GLY A 84 6.51 -21.85 8.88
CA GLY A 84 7.91 -21.73 9.26
C GLY A 84 8.88 -21.60 8.08
N CYS A 85 8.37 -21.35 6.86
CA CYS A 85 9.17 -21.17 5.64
C CYS A 85 9.74 -19.75 5.50
N SER A 86 9.92 -19.03 6.60
CA SER A 86 10.30 -17.62 6.61
C SER A 86 11.44 -17.36 7.58
N ALA A 87 12.45 -16.61 7.14
CA ALA A 87 13.52 -16.09 7.99
C ALA A 87 13.05 -14.91 8.86
N ASN A 88 11.86 -14.36 8.58
CA ASN A 88 11.25 -13.34 9.42
C ASN A 88 10.70 -13.95 10.72
N SER A 89 10.82 -13.18 11.80
CA SER A 89 10.23 -13.55 13.08
C SER A 89 8.70 -13.58 12.99
N LEU A 90 8.06 -14.31 13.91
CA LEU A 90 6.59 -14.34 14.01
C LEU A 90 6.01 -12.93 14.15
N THR A 91 6.65 -12.05 14.93
CA THR A 91 6.21 -10.67 15.13
C THR A 91 6.29 -9.85 13.84
N GLU A 92 7.35 -10.01 13.05
CA GLU A 92 7.47 -9.36 11.74
C GLU A 92 6.40 -9.86 10.78
N ASN A 93 6.16 -11.18 10.72
CA ASN A 93 5.11 -11.73 9.86
C ASN A 93 3.71 -11.25 10.26
N ILE A 94 3.40 -11.12 11.56
CA ILE A 94 2.15 -10.51 12.02
C ILE A 94 2.09 -9.02 11.63
N GLY A 95 3.19 -8.28 11.77
CA GLY A 95 3.28 -6.88 11.37
C GLY A 95 3.03 -6.68 9.88
N ASN A 96 3.68 -7.48 9.04
CA ASN A 96 3.52 -7.45 7.58
C ASN A 96 2.10 -7.85 7.18
N ALA A 97 1.52 -8.87 7.82
CA ALA A 97 0.12 -9.25 7.59
C ALA A 97 -0.83 -8.08 7.87
N LEU A 98 -0.69 -7.42 9.02
CA LEU A 98 -1.51 -6.25 9.37
C LEU A 98 -1.32 -5.08 8.40
N LEU A 99 -0.08 -4.82 7.99
CA LEU A 99 0.25 -3.77 7.04
C LEU A 99 -0.39 -4.04 5.67
N HIS A 100 -0.23 -5.25 5.14
CA HIS A 100 -0.84 -5.66 3.87
C HIS A 100 -2.36 -5.59 3.91
N LEU A 101 -3.00 -6.07 4.99
CA LEU A 101 -4.44 -5.97 5.14
C LEU A 101 -4.90 -4.50 5.13
N THR A 102 -4.20 -3.65 5.88
CA THR A 102 -4.52 -2.21 5.95
C THR A 102 -4.33 -1.53 4.61
N ASN A 103 -3.29 -1.89 3.86
CA ASN A 103 -3.03 -1.39 2.51
C ASN A 103 -4.11 -1.84 1.52
N ALA A 104 -4.53 -3.11 1.57
CA ALA A 104 -5.60 -3.64 0.73
C ALA A 104 -6.94 -2.90 0.99
N VAL A 105 -7.31 -2.75 2.26
CA VAL A 105 -8.50 -1.99 2.67
C VAL A 105 -8.38 -0.54 2.23
N THR A 106 -7.21 0.08 2.39
CA THR A 106 -6.99 1.48 1.98
C THR A 106 -7.19 1.65 0.47
N SER A 107 -6.68 0.72 -0.35
CA SER A 107 -6.89 0.71 -1.79
C SER A 107 -8.34 0.52 -2.21
N ILE A 108 -9.13 -0.26 -1.47
CA ILE A 108 -10.54 -0.49 -1.80
C ILE A 108 -11.41 0.69 -1.35
N CYS A 109 -11.25 1.13 -0.10
CA CYS A 109 -12.16 2.07 0.56
C CYS A 109 -11.83 3.55 0.29
N TYR A 110 -10.58 3.87 -0.05
CA TYR A 110 -10.13 5.26 -0.28
C TYR A 110 -9.65 5.50 -1.70
N LYS A 111 -10.25 4.76 -2.64
CA LYS A 111 -10.02 4.88 -4.07
C LYS A 111 -10.18 6.34 -4.51
N TYR A 112 -9.29 6.81 -5.38
CA TYR A 112 -9.47 8.09 -6.05
C TYR A 112 -10.74 8.09 -6.89
N GLU A 113 -11.68 8.99 -6.58
CA GLU A 113 -12.84 9.28 -7.42
C GLU A 113 -12.43 10.29 -8.50
N ALA A 114 -12.40 9.86 -9.76
CA ALA A 114 -12.00 10.71 -10.88
C ALA A 114 -13.06 11.76 -11.29
N ASN A 115 -14.16 11.94 -10.54
CA ASN A 115 -15.28 12.82 -10.94
C ASN A 115 -15.84 13.65 -9.77
N GLN A 116 -15.11 14.70 -9.37
CA GLN A 116 -15.73 15.87 -8.73
C GLN A 116 -15.45 17.19 -9.47
N ASP A 117 -14.99 17.11 -10.73
CA ASP A 117 -14.85 18.26 -11.64
C ASP A 117 -15.78 18.15 -12.87
N THR A 118 -17.02 17.70 -12.65
CA THR A 118 -18.12 18.00 -13.58
C THR A 118 -19.27 18.59 -12.79
N SER A 119 -19.19 19.90 -12.62
CA SER A 119 -20.26 20.89 -12.48
C SER A 119 -21.65 20.36 -12.14
N GLN A 120 -22.12 20.77 -10.96
CA GLN A 120 -23.54 21.06 -10.76
C GLN A 120 -24.03 22.04 -11.84
N GLU A 121 -24.48 21.56 -12.99
CA GLU A 121 -25.44 22.32 -13.81
C GLU A 121 -26.82 21.99 -13.28
N SER A 122 -27.32 22.90 -12.44
CA SER A 122 -28.73 22.99 -12.06
C SER A 122 -29.62 22.91 -13.31
N PRO A 123 -30.76 22.19 -13.29
CA PRO A 123 -31.67 22.20 -14.42
C PRO A 123 -32.26 23.60 -14.57
N VAL A 124 -31.84 24.34 -15.59
CA VAL A 124 -32.59 25.52 -16.04
C VAL A 124 -33.89 24.99 -16.63
N LYS A 125 -34.95 25.12 -15.83
CA LYS A 125 -36.32 24.89 -16.20
C LYS A 125 -36.73 26.01 -17.15
N THR A 126 -36.64 25.80 -18.46
CA THR A 126 -37.23 26.73 -19.44
C THR A 126 -38.73 26.44 -19.56
N MET A 127 -39.53 27.45 -19.23
CA MET A 127 -40.94 27.58 -19.61
C MET A 127 -41.06 27.82 -21.11
#